data_AF-A0A0M0H907-F1
#
_entry.id   AF-A0A0M0H907-F1
#
_cell.length_a   1.000
_cell.length_b   1.000
_cell.length_c   1.000
_cell.angle_alpha   90.00
_cell.angle_beta   90.00
_cell.angle_gamma   90.00
#
_symmetry.space_group_name_H-M   'P 1'
#
loop_
_entity.id
_entity.type
_entity.pdbx_description
1 polymer ?
#
loop_
_entity_poly.entity_id
_entity_poly.type
_entity_poly.pdbx_seq_one_letter_code
_entity_poly.pdbx_strand_id
1 'polypeptide(L)' 'MQESSLYNVSSGALTIDPGAAATAFPASFSYYNLYINAMIQTADTSTVSTTTLTIPGGDVLDPATPIIVEFVVT' A
#
# COMPACT_ATOMS: atom_id res chain seq x y z
N MET A 1 -20.95 -26.62 15.95
CA MET A 1 -19.86 -25.84 16.58
C MET A 1 -18.78 -25.73 15.53
N GLN A 2 -18.50 -24.53 15.02
CA GLN A 2 -17.40 -24.34 14.07
C GLN A 2 -16.11 -24.22 14.90
N GLU A 3 -15.17 -25.14 14.70
CA GLU A 3 -13.83 -25.09 15.30
C GLU A 3 -13.14 -23.79 14.86
N SER A 4 -12.65 -22.98 15.79
CA SER A 4 -11.86 -21.80 15.42
C SER A 4 -10.46 -22.27 15.01
N SER A 5 -10.17 -22.24 13.72
CA SER A 5 -8.79 -22.39 13.23
C SER A 5 -8.00 -21.12 13.55
N LEU A 6 -6.95 -21.21 14.35
CA LEU A 6 -6.01 -20.12 14.58
C LEU A 6 -5.12 -19.95 13.35
N TYR A 7 -5.10 -18.76 12.75
CA TYR A 7 -4.11 -18.39 11.74
C TYR A 7 -3.00 -17.57 12.39
N ASN A 8 -1.85 -18.20 12.62
CA ASN A 8 -0.70 -17.54 13.25
C ASN A 8 0.14 -16.86 12.16
N VAL A 9 0.33 -15.54 12.28
CA VAL A 9 1.29 -14.80 11.45
C VAL A 9 2.63 -14.77 12.18
N SER A 10 3.67 -15.32 11.55
CA SER A 10 5.04 -15.27 12.08
C SER A 10 5.58 -13.84 11.98
N SER A 11 6.24 -13.36 13.04
CA SER A 11 6.94 -12.06 13.00
C SER A 11 8.04 -12.01 11.92
N GLY A 12 8.59 -13.16 11.53
CA GLY A 12 9.57 -13.25 10.43
C GLY A 12 8.97 -13.06 9.04
N ALA A 13 7.64 -13.05 8.91
CA ALA A 13 6.93 -12.74 7.66
C ALA A 13 6.53 -11.25 7.56
N LEU A 14 6.83 -10.44 8.58
CA LEU A 14 6.55 -9.01 8.60
C LEU A 14 7.81 -8.24 8.19
N THR A 15 7.67 -7.40 7.17
CA THR A 15 8.70 -6.42 6.82
C THR A 15 8.39 -5.12 7.55
N ILE A 16 9.35 -4.61 8.33
CA ILE A 16 9.23 -3.30 8.98
C ILE A 16 9.84 -2.27 8.03
N ASP A 17 9.09 -1.21 7.73
CA ASP A 17 9.64 -0.03 7.08
C ASP A 17 10.68 0.63 8.01
N PRO A 18 11.96 0.71 7.63
CA PRO A 18 12.99 1.37 8.44
C PRO A 18 12.85 2.91 8.47
N GLY A 19 11.81 3.48 7.86
CA GLY A 19 11.57 4.92 7.80
C GLY A 19 12.40 5.62 6.72
N ALA A 20 12.99 4.86 5.80
CA ALA A 20 13.70 5.41 4.66
C ALA A 20 12.70 5.77 3.56
N ALA A 21 12.76 7.01 3.08
CA ALA A 21 11.89 7.44 1.99
C ALA A 21 12.11 6.56 0.75
N ALA A 22 11.01 6.05 0.18
CA ALA A 22 11.04 5.37 -1.10
C ALA A 22 11.46 6.36 -2.19
N THR A 23 12.59 6.11 -2.84
CA THR A 23 13.07 6.92 -3.98
C THR A 23 12.68 6.33 -5.33
N ALA A 24 12.20 5.08 -5.34
CA ALA A 24 11.67 4.40 -6.51
C ALA A 24 10.62 3.35 -6.12
N PHE A 25 9.66 3.15 -7.01
CA PHE A 25 8.69 2.06 -7.00
C PHE A 25 9.15 0.92 -7.94
N PRO A 26 8.70 -0.33 -7.73
CA PRO A 26 9.03 -1.43 -8.62
C PRO A 26 8.63 -1.13 -10.07
N ALA A 27 9.53 -1.40 -11.02
CA ALA A 27 9.26 -1.24 -12.45
C ALA A 27 8.30 -2.30 -13.02
N SER A 28 8.15 -3.42 -12.31
CA SER A 28 7.22 -4.50 -12.64
C SER A 28 6.59 -5.02 -11.36
N PHE A 29 5.27 -5.21 -11.39
CA PHE A 29 4.45 -5.71 -10.30
C PHE A 29 3.16 -6.29 -10.90
N SER A 30 2.48 -7.17 -10.17
CA SER A 30 1.19 -7.73 -10.59
C SER A 30 0.05 -6.74 -10.36
N TYR A 31 0.01 -6.13 -9.18
CA TYR A 31 -0.92 -5.06 -8.81
C TYR A 31 -0.35 -4.26 -7.62
N TYR A 32 -1.01 -3.16 -7.27
CA TYR A 32 -0.75 -2.45 -6.03
C TYR A 32 -2.06 -2.15 -5.28
N ASN A 33 -1.99 -2.07 -3.96
CA ASN A 33 -3.07 -1.57 -3.10
C ASN A 33 -2.76 -0.13 -2.70
N LEU A 34 -3.78 0.73 -2.72
CA LEU A 34 -3.71 2.09 -2.18
C LEU A 34 -4.63 2.19 -0.98
N TYR A 35 -4.09 2.66 0.14
CA TYR A 35 -4.86 3.03 1.32
C TYR A 35 -4.73 4.53 1.56
N ILE A 36 -5.86 5.21 1.70
CA ILE A 36 -5.93 6.60 2.13
C ILE A 36 -6.64 6.60 3.48
N ASN A 37 -5.98 7.12 4.52
CA ASN A 37 -6.50 7.11 5.89
C ASN A 37 -6.96 5.70 6.34
N ALA A 38 -6.14 4.69 6.08
CA ALA A 38 -6.40 3.27 6.35
C ALA A 38 -7.61 2.64 5.60
N MET A 39 -8.20 3.35 4.64
CA MET A 39 -9.28 2.82 3.79
C MET A 39 -8.76 2.40 2.43
N ILE A 40 -9.04 1.16 2.03
CA ILE A 40 -8.70 0.64 0.70
C ILE A 40 -9.42 1.46 -0.38
N GLN A 41 -8.67 1.90 -1.38
CA GLN A 41 -9.20 2.58 -2.55
C GLN A 41 -9.43 1.59 -3.68
N THR A 42 -10.37 1.90 -4.58
CA THR A 42 -10.58 1.10 -5.78
C THR A 42 -9.39 1.26 -6.73
N ALA A 43 -9.10 0.23 -7.52
CA ALA A 43 -7.88 0.18 -8.34
C ALA A 43 -7.79 1.28 -9.43
N ASP A 44 -8.89 1.98 -9.70
CA ASP A 44 -9.02 3.04 -10.70
C ASP A 44 -8.86 4.46 -10.13
N THR A 45 -8.65 4.62 -8.81
CA THR A 45 -8.49 5.95 -8.18
C THR A 45 -7.08 6.52 -8.29
N SER A 46 -6.13 5.78 -8.84
CA SER A 46 -4.75 6.23 -8.93
C SER A 46 -3.98 5.60 -10.10
N THR A 47 -2.88 6.24 -10.47
CA THR A 47 -1.90 5.68 -11.41
C THR A 47 -0.51 5.77 -10.81
N VAL A 48 0.39 4.89 -11.24
CA VAL A 48 1.75 4.82 -10.70
C VAL A 48 2.80 4.70 -11.79
N SER A 49 3.91 5.39 -11.60
CA SER A 49 5.15 5.24 -12.36
C SER A 49 6.24 4.67 -11.45
N THR A 50 7.49 4.57 -11.91
CA THR A 50 8.60 4.15 -11.05
C THR A 50 8.98 5.16 -9.97
N THR A 51 8.42 6.38 -9.98
CA THR A 51 8.80 7.44 -9.03
C THR A 51 7.62 8.26 -8.53
N THR A 52 6.40 8.01 -9.03
CA THR A 52 5.26 8.90 -8.78
C THR A 52 3.99 8.08 -8.65
N LEU A 53 3.24 8.35 -7.58
CA LEU A 53 1.85 7.93 -7.42
C LEU A 53 0.98 9.16 -7.68
N THR A 54 0.07 9.07 -8.64
CA THR A 54 -0.86 10.15 -8.98
C THR A 54 -2.25 9.78 -8.48
N ILE A 55 -2.80 10.62 -7.60
CA ILE A 55 -4.16 10.52 -7.06
C ILE A 55 -4.92 11.75 -7.59
N PRO A 56 -5.91 11.59 -8.49
CA PRO A 56 -6.72 12.71 -8.96
C PRO A 56 -7.43 13.39 -7.78
N GLY A 57 -7.30 14.72 -7.67
CA GLY A 57 -7.82 15.49 -6.54
C GLY A 57 -7.04 15.30 -5.23
N GLY A 58 -5.86 14.68 -5.28
CA GLY A 58 -5.01 14.47 -4.10
C GLY A 58 -4.51 15.78 -3.45
N ASP A 59 -4.56 16.90 -4.17
CA ASP A 59 -4.28 18.24 -3.66
C ASP A 59 -5.31 18.73 -2.63
N VAL A 60 -6.49 18.12 -2.59
CA VAL A 60 -7.53 18.39 -1.59
C VAL A 60 -7.33 17.58 -0.31
N LEU A 61 -6.47 16.55 -0.32
CA LEU A 61 -6.17 15.78 0.88
C LEU A 61 -5.40 16.64 1.89
N ASP A 62 -5.77 16.51 3.17
CA ASP A 62 -4.99 17.08 4.25
C ASP A 62 -3.56 16.48 4.21
N PRO A 63 -2.47 17.27 4.26
CA PRO A 63 -1.11 16.75 4.26
C PRO A 63 -0.79 15.76 5.39
N ALA A 64 -1.58 15.75 6.47
CA ALA A 64 -1.47 14.78 7.56
C ALA A 64 -2.23 13.47 7.27
N THR A 65 -2.99 13.37 6.18
CA THR A 65 -3.69 12.14 5.77
C THR A 65 -2.66 11.04 5.48
N PRO A 66 -2.67 9.92 6.23
CA PRO A 66 -1.76 8.82 5.95
C PRO A 66 -2.05 8.20 4.58
N ILE A 67 -1.00 7.99 3.80
CA ILE A 67 -1.06 7.28 2.51
C ILE A 67 -0.12 6.08 2.58
N ILE A 68 -0.65 4.91 2.24
CA ILE A 68 0.12 3.66 2.13
C ILE A 68 -0.10 3.10 0.73
N VAL A 69 1.00 2.73 0.08
CA VAL A 69 0.97 1.98 -1.18
C VAL A 69 1.75 0.67 -1.00
N GLU A 70 1.12 -0.44 -1.38
CA GLU A 70 1.71 -1.78 -1.29
C GLU A 70 1.80 -2.38 -2.69
N PHE A 71 3.01 -2.71 -3.16
CA PHE A 71 3.21 -3.38 -4.43
C PHE A 71 3.31 -4.88 -4.24
N VAL A 72 2.52 -5.63 -5.01
CA VAL A 72 2.62 -7.09 -5.06
C VAL A 72 3.45 -7.48 -6.28
N VAL A 73 4.66 -7.96 -6.00
CA VAL A 73 5.60 -8.49 -6.99
C VAL A 73 5.57 -10.01 -6.97
N THR A 74 5.72 -10.65 -8.13
CA THR A 74 5.82 -12.12 -8.29
C THR A 74 7.25 -12.57 -8.44
#